data_AF-A0A1J8QIF3-F1
#
_entry.id   AF-A0A1J8QIF3-F1
#
_cell.length_a   1.000
_cell.length_b   1.000
_cell.length_c   1.000
_cell.angle_alpha   90.00
_cell.angle_beta   90.00
_cell.angle_gamma   90.00
#
_symmetry.space_group_name_H-M   'P 1'
#
loop_
_entity.id
_entity.type
_entity.pdbx_description
1 polymer ?
#
loop_
_entity_poly.entity_id
_entity_poly.type
_entity_poly.pdbx_seq_one_letter_code
_entity_poly.pdbx_strand_id
1 'polypeptide(L)'
;MQIKRARELIVNMIDDPQHHHSHFATFTSSTALSAVYGYEASARDDPLVQVIGIAQDLGIPLMTPERAMILEIFPFLLKLPDWCWGSSIKHDARASTHHMTEMKELPFRYAQQHMADSSFLGQPSMVAENLQRIETQDDASKPMLETALKGTAATAMAGE
;
A
#
# COMPACT_ATOMS: atom_id res chain seq x y z
N MET A 1 11.74 11.16 -12.48
CA MET A 1 11.06 10.01 -11.85
C MET A 1 10.66 8.95 -12.89
N GLN A 2 9.56 9.12 -13.64
CA GLN A 2 9.04 8.12 -14.60
C GLN A 2 10.07 7.56 -15.61
N ILE A 3 10.89 8.42 -16.21
CA ILE A 3 11.92 8.01 -17.20
C ILE A 3 12.99 7.11 -16.57
N LYS A 4 13.35 7.35 -15.30
CA LYS A 4 14.34 6.52 -14.58
C LYS A 4 13.77 5.12 -14.37
N ARG A 5 12.53 5.02 -13.87
CA ARG A 5 11.82 3.76 -13.67
C ARG A 5 11.62 3.00 -14.98
N ALA A 6 11.30 3.70 -16.07
CA ALA A 6 11.13 3.08 -17.38
C ALA A 6 12.44 2.46 -17.90
N ARG A 7 13.58 3.11 -17.66
CA ARG A 7 14.90 2.55 -17.99
C ARG A 7 15.21 1.31 -17.15
N GLU A 8 14.93 1.35 -15.85
CA GLU A 8 15.10 0.20 -14.94
C GLU A 8 14.22 -0.98 -15.37
N LEU A 9 12.96 -0.73 -15.75
CA LEU A 9 12.05 -1.73 -16.31
C LEU A 9 12.62 -2.39 -17.58
N ILE A 10 13.11 -1.59 -18.53
CA ILE A 10 13.69 -2.12 -19.78
C ILE A 10 14.91 -2.99 -19.47
N VAL A 11 15.80 -2.56 -18.58
CA VAL A 11 16.98 -3.34 -18.19
C VAL A 11 16.57 -4.66 -17.54
N ASN A 12 15.66 -4.63 -16.56
CA ASN A 12 15.18 -5.84 -15.89
C ASN A 12 14.48 -6.81 -16.85
N MET A 13 13.76 -6.30 -17.85
CA MET A 13 13.10 -7.12 -18.88
C MET A 13 14.09 -7.75 -19.87
N ILE A 14 15.21 -7.10 -20.15
CA ILE A 14 16.30 -7.68 -20.96
C ILE A 14 17.02 -8.77 -20.16
N ASP A 15 17.30 -8.53 -18.87
CA ASP A 15 18.01 -9.47 -18.00
C ASP A 15 17.18 -10.73 -17.69
N ASP A 16 15.87 -10.56 -17.44
CA ASP A 16 14.96 -11.66 -17.12
C ASP A 16 13.58 -11.48 -17.78
N PRO A 17 13.44 -11.87 -19.06
CA PRO A 17 12.21 -11.69 -19.82
C PRO A 17 11.07 -12.62 -19.37
N GLN A 18 11.37 -13.72 -18.66
CA GLN A 18 10.36 -14.69 -18.25
C GLN A 18 9.46 -14.13 -17.14
N HIS A 19 10.00 -13.27 -16.27
CA HIS A 19 9.28 -12.66 -15.15
C HIS A 19 8.79 -11.22 -15.44
N HIS A 20 8.47 -10.91 -16.70
CA HIS A 20 8.01 -9.58 -17.13
C HIS A 20 6.86 -9.00 -16.29
N HIS A 21 5.89 -9.81 -15.86
CA HIS A 21 4.80 -9.37 -14.99
C HIS A 21 5.29 -8.77 -13.66
N SER A 22 6.30 -9.40 -13.04
CA SER A 22 6.90 -8.90 -11.79
C SER A 22 7.65 -7.59 -12.01
N HIS A 23 8.30 -7.44 -13.17
CA HIS A 23 8.99 -6.20 -13.55
C HIS A 23 8.00 -5.04 -13.75
N PHE A 24 6.86 -5.30 -14.39
CA PHE A 24 5.78 -4.30 -14.52
C PHE A 24 5.18 -3.94 -13.16
N ALA A 25 4.89 -4.92 -12.31
CA ALA A 25 4.39 -4.66 -10.96
C ALA A 25 5.38 -3.78 -10.17
N THR A 26 6.67 -4.10 -10.21
CA THR A 26 7.73 -3.32 -9.57
C THR A 26 7.80 -1.88 -10.13
N PHE A 27 7.70 -1.72 -11.45
CA PHE A 27 7.68 -0.41 -12.09
C PHE A 27 6.49 0.43 -11.63
N THR A 28 5.29 -0.16 -11.64
CA THR A 28 4.05 0.48 -11.22
C THR A 28 4.12 0.86 -9.74
N SER A 29 4.36 -0.10 -8.84
CA SER A 29 4.45 0.15 -7.40
C SER A 29 5.53 1.16 -7.02
N SER A 30 6.72 1.11 -7.64
CA SER A 30 7.78 2.10 -7.37
C SER A 30 7.41 3.51 -7.83
N THR A 31 6.64 3.59 -8.92
CA THR A 31 6.10 4.85 -9.43
C THR A 31 5.02 5.40 -8.51
N ALA A 32 4.06 4.58 -8.09
CA ALA A 32 3.03 4.93 -7.12
C ALA A 32 3.64 5.44 -5.81
N LEU A 33 4.58 4.68 -5.25
CA LEU A 33 5.27 4.98 -4.00
C LEU A 33 5.98 6.34 -4.05
N SER A 34 6.63 6.63 -5.17
CA SER A 34 7.33 7.90 -5.34
C SER A 34 6.35 9.08 -5.52
N ALA A 35 5.22 8.90 -6.20
CA ALA A 35 4.23 9.97 -6.39
C ALA A 35 3.40 10.24 -5.11
N VAL A 36 2.97 9.17 -4.44
CA VAL A 36 2.10 9.25 -3.26
C VAL A 36 2.90 9.62 -2.01
N TYR A 37 4.04 8.96 -1.79
CA TYR A 37 4.81 9.06 -0.53
C TYR A 37 6.18 9.73 -0.69
N GLY A 38 6.60 10.08 -1.91
CA GLY A 38 7.94 10.62 -2.15
C GLY A 38 9.03 9.56 -2.01
N TYR A 39 8.67 8.28 -1.98
CA TYR A 39 9.58 7.16 -1.73
C TYR A 39 10.40 6.82 -2.98
N GLU A 40 11.72 6.80 -2.85
CA GLU A 40 12.61 6.37 -3.94
C GLU A 40 12.95 4.89 -3.78
N ALA A 41 12.15 4.02 -4.43
CA ALA A 41 12.37 2.58 -4.41
C ALA A 41 13.73 2.17 -5.00
N SER A 42 14.30 1.12 -4.43
CA SER A 42 15.46 0.43 -4.96
C SER A 42 15.13 -0.27 -6.28
N ALA A 43 16.12 -0.41 -7.17
CA ALA A 43 15.91 -0.99 -8.50
C ALA A 43 15.53 -2.49 -8.47
N ARG A 44 15.88 -3.20 -7.38
CA ARG A 44 15.59 -4.62 -7.16
C ARG A 44 15.29 -4.86 -5.69
N ASP A 45 14.41 -5.82 -5.43
CA ASP A 45 14.08 -6.35 -4.10
C ASP A 45 13.74 -5.28 -3.06
N ASP A 46 13.05 -4.22 -3.48
CA ASP A 46 12.68 -3.13 -2.59
C ASP A 46 11.63 -3.59 -1.55
N PRO A 47 11.85 -3.37 -0.24
CA PRO A 47 10.94 -3.86 0.79
C PRO A 47 9.52 -3.30 0.70
N LEU A 48 9.34 -2.03 0.34
CA LEU A 48 7.98 -1.46 0.24
C LEU A 48 7.28 -1.91 -1.03
N VAL A 49 8.02 -2.09 -2.13
CA VAL A 49 7.47 -2.71 -3.34
C VAL A 49 7.02 -4.15 -3.06
N GLN A 50 7.81 -4.93 -2.32
CA GLN A 50 7.43 -6.29 -1.94
C GLN A 50 6.16 -6.31 -1.06
N VAL A 51 6.04 -5.40 -0.10
CA VAL A 51 4.82 -5.27 0.72
C VAL A 51 3.59 -5.02 -0.16
N ILE A 52 3.70 -4.13 -1.15
CA ILE A 52 2.60 -3.87 -2.10
C ILE A 52 2.31 -5.11 -2.94
N GLY A 53 3.33 -5.78 -3.47
CA GLY A 53 3.15 -7.00 -4.25
C GLY A 53 2.46 -8.11 -3.46
N ILE A 54 2.88 -8.36 -2.22
CA ILE A 54 2.24 -9.34 -1.31
C ILE A 54 0.78 -8.95 -1.05
N ALA A 55 0.50 -7.67 -0.84
CA ALA A 55 -0.84 -7.17 -0.63
C ALA A 55 -1.73 -7.33 -1.89
N GLN A 56 -1.18 -7.11 -3.08
CA GLN A 56 -1.86 -7.32 -4.36
C GLN A 56 -2.11 -8.80 -4.66
N ASP A 57 -1.16 -9.68 -4.36
CA ASP A 57 -1.24 -11.11 -4.70
C ASP A 57 -2.04 -11.92 -3.66
N LEU A 58 -1.93 -11.57 -2.37
CA LEU A 58 -2.53 -12.34 -1.28
C LEU A 58 -3.68 -11.61 -0.59
N GLY A 59 -3.71 -10.28 -0.62
CA GLY A 59 -4.70 -9.48 0.10
C GLY A 59 -5.94 -9.16 -0.74
N ILE A 60 -5.73 -8.55 -1.92
CA ILE A 60 -6.80 -8.08 -2.82
C ILE A 60 -7.70 -9.24 -3.29
N PRO A 61 -7.18 -10.42 -3.70
CA PRO A 61 -8.03 -11.51 -4.20
C PRO A 61 -8.97 -12.08 -3.14
N LEU A 62 -8.70 -11.85 -1.86
CA LEU A 62 -9.56 -12.27 -0.76
C LEU A 62 -10.68 -11.26 -0.46
N MET A 63 -10.61 -10.03 -1.01
CA MET A 63 -11.60 -8.96 -0.84
C MET A 63 -12.72 -9.02 -1.88
N THR A 64 -13.25 -10.22 -2.16
CA THR A 64 -14.35 -10.37 -3.12
C THR A 64 -15.68 -9.92 -2.50
N PRO A 65 -16.61 -9.35 -3.31
CA PRO A 65 -17.94 -8.99 -2.83
C PRO A 65 -18.69 -10.17 -2.19
N GLU A 66 -18.53 -11.38 -2.73
CA GLU A 66 -19.15 -12.59 -2.21
C GLU A 66 -18.68 -12.91 -0.79
N ARG A 67 -17.36 -12.83 -0.53
CA ARG A 67 -16.78 -13.05 0.79
C ARG A 67 -17.21 -11.96 1.78
N ALA A 68 -17.29 -10.70 1.32
CA ALA A 68 -17.78 -9.59 2.11
C ALA A 68 -19.26 -9.78 2.51
N MET A 69 -20.13 -10.18 1.57
CA MET A 69 -21.54 -10.46 1.84
C MET A 69 -21.72 -11.58 2.87
N ILE A 70 -20.93 -12.66 2.77
CA ILE A 70 -20.99 -13.75 3.76
C ILE A 70 -20.65 -13.24 5.17
N LEU A 71 -19.64 -12.38 5.30
CA LEU A 71 -19.26 -11.79 6.58
C LEU A 71 -20.30 -10.78 7.11
N GLU A 72 -20.98 -10.07 6.21
CA GLU A 72 -22.05 -9.14 6.56
C GLU A 72 -23.30 -9.88 7.09
N ILE A 73 -23.67 -10.99 6.44
CA ILE A 73 -24.83 -11.82 6.84
C ILE A 73 -24.50 -12.66 8.09
N PHE A 74 -23.27 -13.19 8.17
CA PHE A 74 -22.86 -14.12 9.23
C PHE A 74 -21.60 -13.61 9.98
N PRO A 75 -21.71 -12.54 10.79
CA PRO A 75 -20.57 -11.95 11.48
C PRO A 75 -19.94 -12.87 12.53
N PHE A 76 -20.66 -13.89 12.99
CA PHE A 76 -20.13 -14.89 13.93
C PHE A 76 -18.99 -15.73 13.33
N LEU A 77 -18.85 -15.80 12.00
CA LEU A 77 -17.78 -16.52 11.33
C LEU A 77 -16.38 -15.97 11.72
N LEU A 78 -16.26 -14.67 12.00
CA LEU A 78 -15.01 -14.06 12.48
C LEU A 78 -14.65 -14.47 13.92
N LYS A 79 -15.61 -14.96 14.69
CA LYS A 79 -15.45 -15.36 16.10
C LYS A 79 -15.31 -16.87 16.27
N LEU A 80 -15.39 -17.65 15.19
CA LEU A 80 -15.26 -19.10 15.26
C LEU A 80 -13.88 -19.51 15.82
N PRO A 81 -13.82 -20.55 16.66
CA PRO A 81 -12.57 -21.20 16.99
C PRO A 81 -11.88 -21.74 15.72
N ASP A 82 -10.55 -21.73 15.71
CA ASP A 82 -9.77 -22.06 14.50
C ASP A 82 -9.96 -23.53 14.05
N TRP A 83 -10.40 -24.41 14.95
CA TRP A 83 -10.69 -25.82 14.68
C TRP A 83 -12.07 -26.08 14.05
N CYS A 84 -12.95 -25.06 13.98
CA CYS A 84 -14.32 -25.24 13.51
C CYS A 84 -14.43 -25.16 11.97
N TRP A 85 -15.45 -25.81 11.40
CA TRP A 85 -15.76 -25.70 9.98
C TRP A 85 -16.13 -24.26 9.63
N GLY A 86 -15.49 -23.69 8.60
CA GLY A 86 -15.64 -22.28 8.24
C GLY A 86 -14.56 -21.35 8.79
N SER A 87 -13.58 -21.85 9.54
CA SER A 87 -12.42 -21.07 10.02
C SER A 87 -11.55 -20.51 8.88
N SER A 88 -11.60 -21.08 7.68
CA SER A 88 -10.90 -20.57 6.49
C SER A 88 -11.32 -19.13 6.15
N ILE A 89 -12.61 -18.78 6.27
CA ILE A 89 -13.08 -17.42 5.97
C ILE A 89 -12.48 -16.42 6.96
N LYS A 90 -12.43 -16.79 8.25
CA LYS A 90 -11.77 -16.00 9.30
C LYS A 90 -10.27 -15.86 9.04
N HIS A 91 -9.61 -16.96 8.65
CA HIS A 91 -8.17 -16.97 8.36
C HIS A 91 -7.84 -16.07 7.16
N ASP A 92 -8.61 -16.20 6.08
CA ASP A 92 -8.48 -15.39 4.87
C ASP A 92 -8.73 -13.91 5.16
N ALA A 93 -9.79 -13.59 5.90
CA ALA A 93 -10.09 -12.22 6.31
C ALA A 93 -8.94 -11.62 7.15
N ARG A 94 -8.35 -12.42 8.06
CA ARG A 94 -7.23 -11.97 8.90
C ARG A 94 -5.96 -11.75 8.08
N ALA A 95 -5.63 -12.68 7.17
CA ALA A 95 -4.48 -12.57 6.29
C ALA A 95 -4.60 -11.35 5.36
N SER A 96 -5.76 -11.17 4.73
CA SER A 96 -6.04 -9.99 3.89
C SER A 96 -5.95 -8.70 4.68
N THR A 97 -6.57 -8.64 5.86
CA THR A 97 -6.50 -7.46 6.74
C THR A 97 -5.06 -7.13 7.12
N HIS A 98 -4.24 -8.13 7.43
CA HIS A 98 -2.84 -7.94 7.76
C HIS A 98 -2.06 -7.31 6.60
N HIS A 99 -2.12 -7.91 5.41
CA HIS A 99 -1.40 -7.40 4.24
C HIS A 99 -1.89 -6.02 3.80
N MET A 100 -3.20 -5.76 3.84
CA MET A 100 -3.76 -4.43 3.55
C MET A 100 -3.33 -3.39 4.58
N THR A 101 -3.23 -3.79 5.86
CA THR A 101 -2.73 -2.90 6.91
C THR A 101 -1.28 -2.56 6.67
N GLU A 102 -0.42 -3.52 6.32
CA GLU A 102 0.99 -3.25 6.02
C GLU A 102 1.15 -2.34 4.80
N MET A 103 0.43 -2.61 3.71
CA MET A 103 0.42 -1.78 2.49
C MET A 103 0.03 -0.33 2.76
N LYS A 104 -0.89 -0.11 3.71
CA LYS A 104 -1.33 1.23 4.12
C LYS A 104 -0.37 1.90 5.11
N GLU A 105 0.10 1.15 6.09
CA GLU A 105 0.80 1.70 7.25
C GLU A 105 2.28 1.97 6.96
N LEU A 106 2.97 1.04 6.31
CA LEU A 106 4.42 1.12 6.15
C LEU A 106 4.85 2.32 5.27
N PRO A 107 4.26 2.54 4.07
CA PRO A 107 4.63 3.70 3.26
C PRO A 107 4.23 5.03 3.91
N PHE A 108 3.08 5.06 4.61
CA PHE A 108 2.64 6.27 5.31
C PHE A 108 3.57 6.65 6.47
N ARG A 109 3.98 5.67 7.28
CA ARG A 109 4.97 5.87 8.33
C ARG A 109 6.31 6.30 7.77
N TYR A 110 6.76 5.71 6.66
CA TYR A 110 7.97 6.15 5.96
C TYR A 110 7.89 7.65 5.64
N ALA A 111 6.78 8.10 5.03
CA ALA A 111 6.59 9.49 4.66
C ALA A 111 6.58 10.42 5.89
N GLN A 112 5.88 10.05 6.96
CA GLN A 112 5.87 10.83 8.20
C GLN A 112 7.26 10.98 8.83
N GLN A 113 8.04 9.89 8.88
CA GLN A 113 9.39 9.91 9.45
C GLN A 113 10.32 10.81 8.62
N HIS A 114 10.27 10.70 7.30
CA HIS A 114 11.14 11.47 6.42
C HIS A 114 10.73 12.94 6.33
N MET A 115 9.48 13.31 6.58
CA MET A 115 9.08 14.71 6.73
C MET A 115 9.70 15.41 7.94
N ALA A 116 9.97 14.69 9.02
CA ALA A 116 10.62 15.25 10.20
C ALA A 116 12.11 15.53 9.95
N ASP A 117 12.72 14.81 9.00
CA ASP A 117 14.09 15.00 8.57
C ASP A 117 14.15 16.12 7.52
N SER A 118 14.69 17.27 7.90
CA SER A 118 14.80 18.48 7.06
C SER A 118 15.51 18.31 5.71
N SER A 119 16.17 17.16 5.48
CA SER A 119 16.80 16.79 4.21
C SER A 119 15.83 16.23 3.16
N PHE A 120 14.62 15.80 3.54
CA PHE A 120 13.65 15.19 2.62
C PHE A 120 12.65 16.19 2.01
N LEU A 121 12.72 17.47 2.40
CA LEU A 121 11.88 18.55 1.85
C LEU A 121 12.00 18.75 0.33
N GLY A 122 12.88 18.02 -0.35
CA GLY A 122 13.17 18.15 -1.78
C GLY A 122 12.36 17.26 -2.72
N GLN A 123 11.60 16.26 -2.25
CA GLN A 123 10.77 15.43 -3.14
C GLN A 123 9.28 15.72 -2.94
N PRO A 124 8.62 16.40 -3.90
CA PRO A 124 7.18 16.67 -3.81
C PRO A 124 6.41 15.35 -3.88
N SER A 125 5.47 15.16 -2.96
CA SER A 125 4.58 14.00 -2.92
C SER A 125 3.21 14.36 -2.38
N MET A 126 2.19 13.60 -2.77
CA MET A 126 0.82 13.85 -2.34
C MET A 126 0.69 13.86 -0.80
N VAL A 127 1.29 12.88 -0.11
CA VAL A 127 1.20 12.78 1.35
C VAL A 127 1.95 13.93 2.02
N ALA A 128 3.17 14.27 1.55
CA ALA A 128 3.94 15.35 2.16
C ALA A 128 3.25 16.72 2.03
N GLU A 129 2.70 17.02 0.85
CA GLU A 129 1.96 18.26 0.62
C GLU A 129 0.70 18.36 1.48
N ASN A 130 -0.04 17.25 1.62
CA ASN A 130 -1.26 17.25 2.42
C ASN A 130 -0.97 17.30 3.93
N LEU A 131 0.08 16.63 4.42
CA LEU A 131 0.50 16.74 5.82
C LEU A 131 0.91 18.17 6.17
N GLN A 132 1.65 18.85 5.28
CA GLN A 132 1.98 20.27 5.47
C GLN A 132 0.71 21.16 5.54
N ARG A 133 -0.30 20.88 4.71
CA ARG A 133 -1.59 21.60 4.76
C ARG A 133 -2.36 21.30 6.04
N ILE A 134 -2.35 20.06 6.52
CA ILE A 134 -3.03 19.65 7.76
C ILE A 134 -2.43 20.37 8.97
N GLU A 135 -1.12 20.60 9.01
CA GLU A 135 -0.49 21.36 10.10
C GLU A 135 -1.04 22.79 10.26
N THR A 136 -1.54 23.38 9.17
CA THR A 136 -2.14 24.73 9.19
C THR A 136 -3.62 24.75 9.60
N GLN A 137 -4.24 23.58 9.80
CA GLN A 137 -5.65 23.44 10.18
C GLN A 137 -5.82 23.43 11.70
N ASP A 138 -7.06 23.59 12.15
CA ASP A 138 -7.43 23.51 13.57
C ASP A 138 -7.11 22.13 14.17
N ASP A 139 -6.58 22.12 15.39
CA ASP A 139 -6.12 20.90 16.08
C ASP A 139 -7.24 19.87 16.27
N ALA A 140 -8.51 20.29 16.39
CA ALA A 140 -9.62 19.36 16.49
C ALA A 140 -9.89 18.61 15.17
N SER A 141 -9.48 19.18 14.02
CA SER A 141 -9.71 18.63 12.68
C SER A 141 -8.56 17.76 12.18
N LYS A 142 -7.34 17.96 12.68
CA LYS A 142 -6.14 17.21 12.30
C LYS A 142 -6.30 15.68 12.30
N PRO A 143 -6.80 15.02 13.36
CA PRO A 143 -6.89 13.55 13.38
C PRO A 143 -7.84 12.98 12.32
N MET A 144 -8.93 13.71 12.02
CA MET A 144 -9.86 13.32 10.96
C MET A 144 -9.19 13.44 9.58
N LEU A 145 -8.48 14.54 9.33
CA LEU A 145 -7.81 14.78 8.06
C LEU A 145 -6.65 13.81 7.82
N GLU A 146 -5.87 13.47 8.84
CA GLU A 146 -4.83 12.45 8.74
C GLU A 146 -5.41 11.07 8.41
N THR A 147 -6.52 10.70 9.06
CA THR A 147 -7.20 9.44 8.79
C THR A 147 -7.71 9.40 7.34
N ALA A 148 -8.31 10.49 6.88
CA ALA A 148 -8.79 10.62 5.50
C ALA A 148 -7.62 10.55 4.50
N LEU A 149 -6.54 11.29 4.73
CA LEU A 149 -5.34 11.28 3.89
C LEU A 149 -4.76 9.87 3.77
N LYS A 150 -4.65 9.16 4.89
CA LYS A 150 -4.15 7.79 4.90
C LYS A 150 -5.05 6.84 4.13
N GLY A 151 -6.37 7.05 4.19
CA GLY A 151 -7.34 6.32 3.37
C GLY A 151 -7.17 6.60 1.88
N THR A 152 -7.11 7.88 1.50
CA THR A 152 -6.91 8.31 0.11
C THR A 152 -5.59 7.80 -0.48
N ALA A 153 -4.50 7.87 0.28
CA ALA A 153 -3.20 7.36 -0.14
C ALA A 153 -3.25 5.84 -0.38
N ALA A 154 -3.87 5.07 0.52
CA ALA A 154 -4.04 3.63 0.35
C ALA A 154 -4.87 3.29 -0.90
N THR A 155 -5.95 4.03 -1.16
CA THR A 155 -6.76 3.85 -2.38
C THR A 155 -5.98 4.17 -3.65
N ALA A 156 -5.15 5.22 -3.64
CA ALA A 156 -4.29 5.55 -4.77
C ALA A 156 -3.29 4.42 -5.09
N MET A 157 -2.77 3.75 -4.05
CA MET A 157 -1.88 2.59 -4.21
C MET A 157 -2.60 1.33 -4.70
N ALA A 158 -3.86 1.13 -4.29
CA ALA A 158 -4.64 -0.05 -4.66
C ALA A 158 -5.26 0.03 -6.06
N GLY A 159 -5.36 1.25 -6.62
CA GLY A 159 -5.95 1.51 -7.94
C GLY A 159 -4.99 1.42 -9.12
N GLU A 160 -3.72 1.09 -8.87
CA GLU A 160 -2.71 0.82 -9.91
C GLU A 160 -2.60 -0.67 -10.26
#